data_AF-A0A843HST7-F1
#
_entry.id   AF-A0A843HST7-F1
#
_cell.length_a   1.000
_cell.length_b   1.000
_cell.length_c   1.000
_cell.angle_alpha   90.00
_cell.angle_beta   90.00
_cell.angle_gamma   90.00
#
_symmetry.space_group_name_H-M   'P 1'
#
loop_
_entity.id
_entity.type
_entity.pdbx_description
1 polymer ?
#
loop_
_entity_poly.entity_id
_entity_poly.type
_entity_poly.pdbx_seq_one_letter_code
_entity_poly.pdbx_strand_id
1 'polypeptide(L)' 'MDKPTRCIDPCIKFCQECKYGWVHYPEWVETSEDLADVSFESGCMYGLENTEPTQKEIEEFEKSWKVNK' A
#
# COMPACT_ATOMS: atom_id res chain seq x y z
N MET A 1 6.75 17.30 9.85
CA MET A 1 6.16 16.57 8.71
C MET A 1 4.67 16.63 8.89
N ASP A 2 3.97 17.27 7.95
CA ASP A 2 2.52 17.38 8.01
C ASP A 2 1.86 16.02 7.78
N LYS A 3 0.80 15.76 8.54
CA LYS A 3 0.01 14.54 8.41
C LYS A 3 -0.74 14.57 7.07
N PRO A 4 -0.65 13.52 6.23
CA PRO A 4 -1.44 13.45 5.02
C PRO A 4 -2.93 13.35 5.36
N THR A 5 -3.75 14.11 4.64
CA THR A 5 -5.21 14.11 4.76
C THR A 5 -5.88 13.11 3.82
N ARG A 6 -5.13 12.56 2.85
CA ARG A 6 -5.55 11.56 1.85
C ARG A 6 -4.40 10.57 1.62
N CYS A 7 -4.73 9.38 1.12
CA CYS A 7 -3.72 8.38 0.78
C CYS A 7 -2.73 8.94 -0.24
N ILE A 8 -1.44 8.72 -0.01
CA ILE A 8 -0.37 9.13 -0.94
C ILE A 8 -0.28 8.22 -2.17
N ASP A 9 -0.79 6.99 -2.05
CA ASP A 9 -0.91 6.02 -3.13
C ASP A 9 -2.36 5.51 -3.18
N PRO A 10 -3.27 6.29 -3.78
CA PRO A 10 -4.68 5.90 -3.87
C PRO A 10 -4.94 4.83 -4.95
N CYS A 11 -4.00 4.62 -5.89
CA CYS A 11 -4.17 3.70 -7.02
C CYS A 11 -3.86 2.24 -6.65
N ILE A 12 -2.67 1.95 -6.11
CA ILE A 12 -2.30 0.57 -5.73
C ILE A 12 -2.63 0.33 -4.26
N LYS A 13 -2.51 1.37 -3.41
CA LYS A 13 -2.60 1.27 -1.95
C LYS A 13 -1.59 0.28 -1.39
N PHE A 14 -0.35 0.36 -1.88
CA PHE A 14 0.74 -0.54 -1.50
C PHE A 14 1.28 -0.24 -0.10
N CYS A 15 0.47 -0.56 0.92
CA CYS A 15 0.72 -0.15 2.30
C CYS A 15 1.94 -0.83 2.93
N GLN A 16 2.35 -2.01 2.43
CA GLN A 16 3.46 -2.77 3.00
C GLN A 16 4.84 -2.08 2.90
N GLU A 17 5.03 -1.19 1.93
CA GLU A 17 6.26 -0.38 1.77
C GLU A 17 6.01 1.12 1.99
N CYS A 18 4.80 1.48 2.43
CA CYS A 18 4.45 2.86 2.65
C CYS A 18 4.97 3.36 4.01
N LYS A 19 5.51 4.59 4.04
CA LYS A 19 5.93 5.26 5.29
C LYS A 19 4.80 5.38 6.32
N TYR A 20 3.56 5.47 5.87
CA TYR A 20 2.37 5.56 6.73
C TYR A 20 1.63 4.23 6.87
N GLY A 21 2.19 3.17 6.31
CA GLY A 21 1.61 1.84 6.32
C GLY A 21 1.99 1.04 7.56
N TRP A 22 1.25 -0.03 7.78
CA TRP A 22 1.58 -1.09 8.70
C TRP A 22 1.36 -2.43 8.01
N VAL A 23 2.09 -3.45 8.49
CA VAL A 23 1.94 -4.84 8.08
C VAL A 23 1.75 -5.67 9.33
N HIS A 24 0.80 -6.60 9.29
CA HIS A 24 0.55 -7.54 10.35
C HIS A 24 0.61 -8.96 9.77
N TYR A 25 1.66 -9.68 10.15
CA TYR A 25 1.79 -11.09 9.82
C TYR A 25 0.99 -11.94 10.81
N PRO A 26 0.49 -13.10 10.37
CA PRO A 26 -0.12 -14.08 11.28
C PRO A 26 0.83 -14.48 12.43
N GLU A 27 0.28 -14.80 13.59
CA GLU A 27 1.07 -15.14 14.79
C GLU A 27 1.97 -16.37 14.63
N TRP A 28 1.71 -17.24 13.66
CA TRP A 28 2.52 -18.43 13.38
C TRP A 28 3.78 -18.12 12.56
N VAL A 29 3.94 -16.90 12.03
CA VAL A 29 5.14 -16.48 11.31
C VAL A 29 6.21 -16.11 12.33
N GLU A 30 7.22 -16.97 12.49
CA GLU A 30 8.31 -16.76 13.45
C GLU A 30 9.64 -16.51 12.75
N THR A 31 9.80 -17.05 11.54
CA THR A 31 11.06 -17.03 10.79
C THR A 31 10.86 -16.50 9.37
N SER A 32 11.96 -16.19 8.68
CA SER A 32 11.92 -15.84 7.25
C SER A 32 11.46 -17.00 6.37
N GLU A 33 11.61 -18.25 6.82
CA GLU A 33 11.16 -19.44 6.09
C GLU A 33 9.63 -19.51 6.06
N ASP A 34 8.96 -19.02 7.12
CA ASP A 34 7.49 -18.95 7.21
C ASP A 34 6.87 -17.89 6.29
N LEU A 35 7.68 -17.00 5.70
CA LEU A 35 7.21 -15.97 4.77
C LEU A 35 6.89 -16.51 3.38
N ALA A 36 7.30 -17.74 3.07
CA ALA A 36 6.97 -18.37 1.80
C ALA A 36 5.45 -18.59 1.69
N ASP A 37 4.84 -18.02 0.65
CA ASP A 37 3.39 -18.08 0.37
C ASP A 37 2.49 -17.57 1.50
N VAL A 38 3.02 -16.76 2.42
CA VAL A 38 2.24 -16.17 3.51
C VAL A 38 1.33 -15.06 2.99
N SER A 39 0.08 -15.07 3.46
CA SER A 39 -0.79 -13.91 3.38
C SER A 39 -0.67 -13.09 4.67
N PHE A 40 -0.65 -11.78 4.55
CA PHE A 40 -0.60 -10.85 5.68
C PHE A 40 -1.59 -9.71 5.48
N GLU A 41 -1.92 -9.06 6.58
CA GLU A 41 -2.74 -7.86 6.56
C GLU A 41 -1.84 -6.64 6.40
N SER A 42 -2.32 -5.65 5.67
CA SER A 42 -1.67 -4.34 5.61
C SER A 42 -2.70 -3.24 5.57
N GLY A 43 -2.30 -2.07 6.02
CA GLY A 43 -3.18 -0.90 6.01
C GLY A 43 -2.44 0.38 6.31
N CYS A 44 -3.17 1.49 6.37
CA CYS A 44 -2.61 2.79 6.72
C CYS A 44 -2.88 3.11 8.19
N MET A 45 -1.87 3.62 8.89
CA MET A 45 -2.00 4.08 10.29
C MET A 45 -3.08 5.15 10.49
N TYR A 46 -3.45 5.86 9.43
CA TYR A 46 -4.47 6.90 9.47
C TYR A 46 -5.86 6.45 9.03
N GLY A 47 -6.06 5.16 8.70
CA GLY A 47 -7.38 4.63 8.34
C GLY A 47 -8.04 5.41 7.19
N LEU A 48 -7.26 5.70 6.14
CA LEU A 48 -7.66 6.56 5.01
C LEU A 48 -8.62 5.83 4.05
N GLU A 49 -9.78 5.46 4.59
CA GLU A 49 -10.88 4.84 3.87
C GLU A 49 -11.54 5.83 2.89
N ASN A 50 -12.18 5.32 1.83
CA ASN A 50 -12.81 6.14 0.76
C ASN A 50 -11.86 7.04 -0.03
N THR A 51 -10.59 6.65 -0.15
CA THR A 51 -9.59 7.32 -0.98
C THR A 51 -9.57 6.74 -2.39
N GLU A 52 -10.65 6.96 -3.15
CA GLU A 52 -10.69 6.58 -4.56
C GLU A 52 -9.75 7.48 -5.38
N PRO A 53 -8.89 6.91 -6.24
CA PRO A 53 -8.01 7.68 -7.10
C PRO A 53 -8.83 8.50 -8.10
N THR A 54 -8.37 9.71 -8.39
CA THR A 54 -8.95 10.55 -9.42
C THR A 54 -8.57 10.03 -10.81
N GLN A 55 -9.37 10.37 -11.82
CA GLN A 55 -9.08 9.99 -13.22
C GLN A 55 -7.67 10.39 -13.66
N LYS A 56 -7.18 11.56 -13.23
CA LYS A 56 -5.83 12.04 -13.55
C LYS A 56 -4.73 11.18 -12.90
N GLU A 57 -4.91 10.81 -11.63
CA GLU A 57 -3.97 9.94 -10.91
C GLU A 57 -3.90 8.55 -11.58
N ILE A 58 -5.03 8.03 -12.06
CA ILE A 58 -5.09 6.77 -12.81
C ILE A 58 -4.33 6.89 -14.14
N GLU A 59 -4.55 7.96 -14.91
CA GLU A 59 -3.84 8.17 -16.19
C GLU A 59 -2.33 8.31 -16.03
N GLU A 60 -1.88 9.04 -15.01
CA GLU A 60 -0.46 9.18 -14.68
C GLU A 60 0.13 7.84 -14.24
N PHE A 61 -0.60 7.09 -13.42
CA PHE A 61 -0.21 5.74 -13.00
C PHE A 61 -0.07 4.80 -14.21
N GLU A 62 -1.04 4.74 -15.10
CA GLU A 62 -0.98 3.89 -16.29
C GLU A 62 0.19 4.25 -17.22
N LYS A 63 0.48 5.54 -17.40
CA LYS A 63 1.62 6.00 -18.20
C LYS A 63 2.93 5.53 -17.58
N SER A 64 3.10 5.74 -16.27
CA SER A 64 4.26 5.25 -15.51
C SER A 64 4.43 3.74 -15.64
N TRP A 65 3.35 2.98 -15.48
CA TRP A 65 3.36 1.52 -15.55
C TRP A 65 3.73 0.99 -16.94
N LYS A 66 3.28 1.66 -18.00
CA LYS A 66 3.58 1.27 -19.40
C LYS A 66 5.04 1.56 -19.79
N VAL A 67 5.68 2.56 -19.17
CA VAL A 67 7.07 2.94 -19.46
C VAL A 67 8.07 2.04 -18.73
N ASN A 68 7.72 1.54 -17.55
CA ASN A 68 8.60 0.69 -16.74
C ASN A 68 8.41 -0.82 -17.00
N LYS A 69 7.76 -1.18 -18.11
CA LYS A 69 7.50 -2.56 -18.53
C LYS A 69 8.42 -2.95 -19.68
#